data_AF-A0A957AI45-F1
#
_entry.id   AF-A0A957AI45-F1
#
_cell.length_a   1.000
_cell.length_b   1.000
_cell.length_c   1.000
_cell.angle_alpha   90.00
_cell.angle_beta   90.00
_cell.angle_gamma   90.00
#
_symmetry.space_group_name_H-M   'P 1'
#
loop_
_entity.id
_entity.type
_entity.pdbx_description
1 polymer ?
#
loop_
_entity_poly.entity_id
_entity_poly.type
_entity_poly.pdbx_seq_one_letter_code
_entity_poly.pdbx_strand_id
1 'polypeptide(L)' 'MANQILEVSVANAYLKQLLESDEILSDCWIQGEVSERFEARSGHIYFTLTDEQSTLKCVIFRGNALR' A
#
# COMPACT_ATOMS: atom_id res chain seq x y z
N MET A 1 -8.57 28.28 -2.77
CA MET A 1 -7.26 27.62 -3.01
C MET A 1 -7.28 27.10 -4.44
N ALA A 2 -6.21 27.28 -5.21
CA ALA A 2 -6.14 26.77 -6.58
C ALA A 2 -5.90 25.26 -6.56
N ASN A 3 -6.71 24.47 -7.28
CA ASN A 3 -6.44 23.05 -7.45
C ASN A 3 -5.22 22.87 -8.35
N GLN A 4 -4.19 22.17 -7.86
CA GLN A 4 -3.06 21.74 -8.68
C GLN A 4 -3.36 20.37 -9.30
N ILE A 5 -3.10 20.24 -10.60
CA ILE A 5 -3.12 18.96 -11.31
C ILE A 5 -1.71 18.39 -11.27
N LEU A 6 -1.55 17.20 -10.69
CA LEU A 6 -0.27 16.50 -10.63
C LEU A 6 -0.23 15.38 -11.66
N GLU A 7 0.93 15.20 -12.31
CA GLU A 7 1.20 13.97 -13.03
C GLU A 7 1.27 12.78 -12.06
N VAL A 8 0.90 11.59 -12.54
CA VAL A 8 0.90 10.36 -11.73
C VAL A 8 2.28 10.08 -11.13
N SER A 9 3.35 10.29 -11.90
CA SER A 9 4.74 10.15 -11.46
C SER A 9 5.07 11.09 -10.29
N VAL A 10 4.65 12.35 -10.40
CA VAL A 10 4.87 13.39 -9.38
C VAL A 10 4.09 13.07 -8.11
N ALA A 11 2.82 12.69 -8.23
CA ALA A 11 2.00 12.31 -7.08
C ALA A 11 2.59 11.10 -6.34
N ASN A 12 3.04 10.07 -7.05
CA ASN A 12 3.66 8.89 -6.44
C ASN A 12 4.99 9.21 -5.76
N ALA A 13 5.83 10.04 -6.37
CA ALA A 13 7.10 10.47 -5.78
C ALA A 13 6.86 11.28 -4.48
N TYR A 14 5.88 12.18 -4.51
CA TYR A 14 5.50 12.98 -3.34
C TYR A 14 4.96 12.12 -2.19
N LEU A 15 4.02 11.20 -2.48
CA LEU A 15 3.49 10.27 -1.47
C LEU A 15 4.59 9.40 -0.87
N LYS A 16 5.48 8.87 -1.70
CA LYS A 16 6.63 8.09 -1.23
C LYS A 16 7.49 8.89 -0.27
N GLN A 17 7.85 10.12 -0.63
CA GLN A 17 8.67 10.98 0.23
C GLN A 17 8.00 11.25 1.58
N LEU A 18 6.69 11.54 1.60
CA LEU A 18 5.95 11.76 2.84
C LEU A 18 5.99 10.52 3.74
N LEU A 19 5.70 9.34 3.17
CA LEU A 19 5.71 8.08 3.92
C LEU A 19 7.10 7.73 4.47
N GLU A 20 8.16 7.98 3.69
CA GLU A 20 9.54 7.71 4.11
C GLU A 20 10.06 8.72 5.15
N SER A 21 9.56 9.96 5.13
CA SER A 21 9.99 11.02 6.06
C SER A 21 9.26 11.02 7.40
N ASP A 22 8.09 10.39 7.46
CA ASP A 22 7.30 10.33 8.68
C ASP A 22 7.85 9.24 9.63
N GLU A 23 8.15 9.63 10.87
CA GLU A 23 8.81 8.74 11.85
C GLU A 23 7.97 7.50 12.20
N ILE A 24 6.65 7.60 12.13
CA ILE A 24 5.76 6.47 12.43
C ILE A 24 5.61 5.61 11.19
N LEU A 25 5.28 6.20 10.05
CA LEU A 25 4.95 5.45 8.83
C LEU A 25 6.16 4.80 8.17
N SER A 26 7.38 5.29 8.45
CA SER A 26 8.61 4.71 7.92
C SER A 26 9.00 3.36 8.55
N ASP A 27 8.51 3.05 9.76
CA ASP A 27 8.79 1.78 10.46
C ASP A 27 7.61 1.31 11.34
N CYS A 28 6.46 1.08 10.70
CA CYS A 28 5.26 0.57 11.38
C CYS A 28 4.83 -0.82 10.94
N TRP A 29 4.13 -1.50 11.85
CA TRP A 29 3.37 -2.71 11.57
C TRP A 29 1.88 -2.38 11.56
N ILE A 30 1.14 -2.96 10.61
CA ILE A 30 -0.31 -2.84 10.51
C ILE A 30 -0.93 -4.22 10.76
N GLN A 31 -1.92 -4.27 11.64
CA GLN A 31 -2.65 -5.49 11.99
C GLN A 31 -4.11 -5.37 11.53
N GLY A 32 -4.65 -6.46 10.97
CA GLY A 32 -6.04 -6.58 10.58
C GLY A 32 -6.35 -8.00 10.11
N GLU A 33 -7.63 -8.30 9.87
CA GLU A 33 -8.05 -9.54 9.25
C GLU A 33 -7.78 -9.51 7.74
N VAL A 34 -7.27 -10.61 7.19
CA VAL A 34 -7.03 -10.75 5.76
C VAL A 34 -8.31 -11.22 5.07
N SER A 35 -8.79 -10.44 4.09
CA SER A 35 -9.90 -10.81 3.22
C SER A 35 -9.51 -10.72 1.73
N GLU A 36 -10.36 -11.29 0.86
CA GLU A 36 -10.26 -11.20 -0.61
C GLU A 36 -8.87 -11.52 -1.19
N ARG A 37 -8.14 -12.48 -0.59
CA ARG A 37 -6.79 -12.86 -1.04
C ARG A 37 -6.85 -13.62 -2.37
N PHE A 38 -6.06 -13.18 -3.36
CA PHE A 38 -5.82 -13.93 -4.59
C PHE A 38 -4.41 -13.70 -5.16
N GLU A 39 -3.92 -14.68 -5.91
CA GLU A 39 -2.66 -14.57 -6.66
C GLU A 39 -2.95 -14.14 -8.10
N ALA A 40 -2.35 -13.02 -8.52
CA ALA A 40 -2.43 -12.52 -9.88
C ALA A 40 -1.51 -13.31 -10.81
N ARG A 41 -1.78 -13.29 -12.13
CA ARG A 41 -0.93 -13.95 -13.14
C ARG A 41 0.53 -13.47 -13.14
N SER A 42 0.82 -12.29 -12.60
CA SER A 42 2.17 -11.76 -12.41
C SER A 42 2.95 -12.43 -11.26
N GLY A 43 2.28 -13.27 -10.46
CA GLY A 43 2.80 -13.86 -9.22
C GLY A 43 2.72 -12.92 -8.01
N HIS A 44 2.02 -11.79 -8.11
CA HIS A 44 1.75 -10.92 -6.94
C HIS A 44 0.54 -11.45 -6.19
N ILE A 45 0.58 -11.40 -4.86
CA ILE A 45 -0.57 -11.74 -4.02
C ILE A 45 -1.23 -10.43 -3.60
N TYR A 46 -2.47 -10.24 -4.00
CA TYR A 46 -3.31 -9.13 -3.55
C TYR A 46 -4.24 -9.61 -2.46
N PHE A 47 -4.49 -8.76 -1.47
CA PHE A 47 -5.41 -9.02 -0.38
C PHE A 47 -5.84 -7.69 0.24
N THR A 48 -6.85 -7.74 1.10
CA THR A 48 -7.30 -6.58 1.87
C THR A 48 -7.05 -6.87 3.35
N LEU A 49 -6.53 -5.88 4.08
CA LEU A 49 -6.54 -5.88 5.55
C LEU A 49 -7.72 -5.06 6.04
N THR A 50 -8.48 -5.60 7.00
CA THR A 50 -9.68 -4.98 7.53
C THR A 50 -9.67 -4.99 9.05
N ASP A 51 -10.17 -3.92 9.66
CA ASP A 51 -10.57 -3.87 11.07
C ASP A 51 -12.05 -3.48 11.20
N GLU A 52 -12.52 -3.14 12.40
CA GLU A 52 -13.92 -2.78 12.65
C GLU A 52 -14.38 -1.51 11.92
N GLN A 53 -13.46 -0.64 11.47
CA GLN A 53 -13.77 0.70 10.97
C GLN A 53 -13.22 0.99 9.57
N SER A 54 -12.23 0.24 9.10
CA SER A 54 -11.46 0.60 7.91
C SER A 54 -10.88 -0.61 7.17
N THR A 55 -10.51 -0.37 5.91
CA THR A 55 -9.89 -1.36 5.04
C THR A 55 -8.67 -0.78 4.32
N LEU A 56 -7.69 -1.64 4.03
CA LEU A 56 -6.46 -1.30 3.32
C LEU A 56 -6.19 -2.35 2.24
N LYS A 57 -6.04 -1.91 0.99
CA LYS A 57 -5.61 -2.79 -0.10
C LYS A 57 -4.11 -3.03 -0.02
N CYS A 58 -3.72 -4.29 -0.04
CA CYS A 58 -2.34 -4.71 0.15
C CYS A 58 -1.86 -5.57 -1.03
N VAL A 59 -0.55 -5.55 -1.26
CA VAL A 59 0.12 -6.41 -2.23
C VAL A 59 1.40 -6.97 -1.62
N ILE A 60 1.58 -8.28 -1.75
CA ILE A 60 2.88 -8.92 -1.64
C ILE A 60 3.43 -9.06 -3.06
N PHE A 61 4.49 -8.32 -3.37
CA PHE A 61 5.16 -8.42 -4.65
C PHE A 61 5.78 -9.81 -4.83
N ARG A 62 5.82 -10.30 -6.07
CA ARG A 62 6.22 -11.69 -6.41
C ARG A 62 7.55 -12.13 -5.79
N GLY A 63 8.52 -11.21 -5.69
CA GLY A 63 9.84 -11.48 -5.14
C GLY A 63 9.81 -11.80 -3.63
N ASN A 64 8.78 -11.32 -2.93
CA ASN A 64 8.54 -11.58 -1.52
C ASN A 64 7.50 -12.69 -1.32
N ALA A 65 6.65 -12.98 -2.31
CA ALA A 65 5.62 -14.02 -2.21
C ALA A 65 6.18 -15.45 -2.23
N LEU A 66 7.37 -15.65 -2.82
CA LEU A 66 8.02 -16.95 -2.96
C LEU A 66 9.03 -17.27 -1.84
N ARG A 67 9.14 -16.39 -0.83
CA ARG A 67 10.10 -16.52 0.27
C ARG A 67 9.46 -17.12 1.52
#